data_AF-A0AAE5C3E0-F1
#
_entry.id   AF-A0AAE5C3E0-F1
#
_cell.length_a   1.000
_cell.length_b   1.000
_cell.length_c   1.000
_cell.angle_alpha   90.00
_cell.angle_beta   90.00
_cell.angle_gamma   90.00
#
_symmetry.space_group_name_H-M   'P 1'
#
loop_
_entity.id
_entity.type
_entity.pdbx_description
1 polymer ?
#
loop_
_entity_poly.entity_id
_entity_poly.type
_entity_poly.pdbx_seq_one_letter_code
_entity_poly.pdbx_strand_id
1 'polypeptide(L)'
;MVRFIPRLMAPAAVLLACGLAYGQGIDPDILKAQAGTYLVAPEDGASGCRLTLETGEAIGGYSVSGQASCIKPLPALAEAYSWNFDGNGGVILIDATRKVLARFVENEGSPMKTEDGAPLLLIAAPDGVDHLPSVASLAGIWTMQRPNGERLCGVTLNGRVDAEGNAPLSLSGDCAANVASLKLAVWHIEGFGLTLMSLDGSSLGFDMRADGNFDKSKEEGGKPLSLVRR
;
A
#
# COMPACT_ATOMS: atom_id res chain seq x y z
N MET A 1 4.04 -73.80 52.59
CA MET A 1 3.20 -72.63 52.93
C MET A 1 3.91 -71.36 52.52
N VAL A 2 3.55 -70.77 51.39
CA VAL A 2 3.91 -69.38 51.03
C VAL A 2 2.72 -68.81 50.25
N ARG A 3 2.24 -67.64 50.69
CA ARG A 3 0.99 -66.98 50.27
C ARG A 3 1.14 -66.34 48.89
N PHE A 4 0.18 -66.60 48.00
CA PHE A 4 -0.06 -65.81 46.79
C PHE A 4 -0.85 -64.55 47.15
N ILE A 5 -0.33 -63.37 46.81
CA ILE A 5 -1.03 -62.08 46.90
C ILE A 5 -1.37 -61.67 45.46
N PRO A 6 -2.66 -61.47 45.08
CA PRO A 6 -3.01 -60.98 43.76
C PRO A 6 -2.83 -59.46 43.74
N ARG A 7 -2.08 -58.95 42.75
CA ARG A 7 -2.01 -57.52 42.45
C ARG A 7 -3.27 -57.12 41.67
N LEU A 8 -4.08 -56.24 42.26
CA LEU A 8 -5.19 -55.55 41.59
C LEU A 8 -4.60 -54.59 40.53
N MET A 9 -4.91 -54.82 39.26
CA MET A 9 -4.73 -53.85 38.17
C MET A 9 -5.93 -52.89 38.18
N ALA A 10 -5.67 -51.60 38.36
CA ALA A 10 -6.64 -50.54 38.07
C ALA A 10 -6.33 -49.94 36.69
N PRO A 11 -7.28 -49.85 35.75
CA PRO A 11 -7.06 -49.15 34.50
C PRO A 11 -7.27 -47.64 34.71
N ALA A 12 -6.22 -46.84 34.47
CA ALA A 12 -6.33 -45.39 34.33
C ALA A 12 -6.88 -45.09 32.93
N ALA A 13 -8.16 -44.70 32.85
CA ALA A 13 -8.74 -44.16 31.63
C ALA A 13 -8.19 -42.75 31.38
N VAL A 14 -7.27 -42.61 30.43
CA VAL A 14 -6.81 -41.31 29.94
C VAL A 14 -7.90 -40.77 29.00
N LEU A 15 -8.66 -39.79 29.48
CA LEU A 15 -9.55 -38.99 28.65
C LEU A 15 -8.69 -38.11 27.73
N LEU A 16 -8.57 -38.49 26.45
CA LEU A 16 -8.15 -37.56 25.40
C LEU A 16 -9.25 -36.51 25.26
N ALA A 17 -9.09 -35.39 25.95
CA ALA A 17 -9.77 -34.15 25.59
C ALA A 17 -9.17 -33.67 24.26
N CYS A 18 -9.77 -34.07 23.14
CA CYS A 18 -9.62 -33.35 21.89
C CYS A 18 -10.19 -31.96 22.11
N GLY A 19 -9.35 -31.01 22.52
CA GLY A 19 -9.68 -29.61 22.48
C GLY A 19 -10.05 -29.25 21.05
N LEU A 20 -11.30 -28.84 20.83
CA LEU A 20 -11.68 -28.13 19.62
C LEU A 20 -10.78 -26.89 19.56
N ALA A 21 -9.75 -26.95 18.71
CA ALA A 21 -9.04 -25.75 18.30
C ALA A 21 -10.04 -24.91 17.51
N TYR A 22 -10.77 -24.03 18.21
CA TYR A 22 -11.42 -22.92 17.55
C TYR A 22 -10.31 -22.15 16.86
N GLY A 23 -10.31 -22.18 15.52
CA GLY A 23 -9.44 -21.34 14.72
C GLY A 23 -9.55 -19.94 15.30
N GLN A 24 -8.43 -19.40 15.78
CA GLN A 24 -8.40 -18.05 16.32
C GLN A 24 -8.87 -17.16 15.17
N GLY A 25 -10.05 -16.55 15.32
CA GLY A 25 -10.54 -15.59 14.33
C GLY A 25 -9.52 -14.47 14.18
N ILE A 26 -9.51 -13.81 13.02
CA ILE A 26 -8.69 -12.61 12.84
C ILE A 26 -9.08 -11.60 13.92
N ASP A 27 -8.08 -11.01 14.57
CA ASP A 27 -8.30 -9.96 15.56
C ASP A 27 -9.13 -8.84 14.91
N PRO A 28 -10.28 -8.43 15.49
CA PRO A 28 -11.11 -7.36 14.95
C PRO A 28 -10.37 -6.06 14.66
N ASP A 29 -9.30 -5.75 15.39
CA ASP A 29 -8.53 -4.53 15.18
C ASP A 29 -7.55 -4.67 13.99
N ILE A 30 -7.03 -5.88 13.72
CA ILE A 30 -6.30 -6.18 12.48
C ILE A 30 -7.23 -6.05 11.27
N LEU A 31 -8.44 -6.61 11.38
CA LEU A 31 -9.46 -6.49 10.34
C LEU A 31 -9.79 -5.02 10.03
N LYS A 32 -10.04 -4.21 11.06
CA LYS A 32 -10.32 -2.77 10.88
C LYS A 32 -9.13 -2.01 10.31
N ALA A 33 -7.91 -2.37 10.66
CA ALA A 33 -6.71 -1.71 10.15
C ALA A 33 -6.49 -1.98 8.65
N GLN A 34 -6.88 -3.17 8.16
CA GLN A 34 -6.79 -3.53 6.74
C GLN A 34 -8.04 -3.12 5.92
N ALA A 35 -9.20 -2.98 6.56
CA ALA A 35 -10.41 -2.54 5.90
C ALA A 35 -10.29 -1.07 5.48
N GLY A 36 -10.90 -0.73 4.33
CA GLY A 36 -10.80 0.61 3.77
C GLY A 36 -11.13 0.67 2.30
N THR A 37 -11.14 1.88 1.75
CA THR A 37 -11.29 2.10 0.31
C THR A 37 -9.92 2.23 -0.33
N TYR A 38 -9.68 1.39 -1.34
CA TYR A 38 -8.43 1.31 -2.07
C TYR A 38 -8.66 1.59 -3.54
N LEU A 39 -7.63 2.13 -4.20
CA LEU A 39 -7.47 2.01 -5.63
C LEU A 39 -6.68 0.72 -5.90
N VAL A 40 -7.25 -0.14 -6.75
CA VAL A 40 -6.49 -1.19 -7.41
C VAL A 40 -6.06 -0.65 -8.77
N ALA A 41 -4.77 -0.45 -8.97
CA ALA A 41 -4.25 0.18 -10.19
C ALA A 41 -3.06 -0.58 -10.80
N PRO A 42 -2.99 -0.66 -12.14
CA PRO A 42 -1.78 -1.06 -12.84
C PRO A 42 -0.57 -0.19 -12.50
N GLU A 43 0.59 -0.81 -12.30
CA GLU A 43 1.86 -0.12 -12.00
C GLU A 43 2.34 0.76 -13.18
N ASP A 44 1.85 0.51 -14.40
CA ASP A 44 2.19 1.29 -15.60
C ASP A 44 1.46 2.64 -15.73
N GLY A 45 0.56 2.95 -14.79
CA GLY A 45 -0.21 4.20 -14.77
C GLY A 45 -1.49 4.17 -15.59
N ALA A 46 -1.92 3.02 -16.12
CA ALA A 46 -3.26 2.89 -16.67
C ALA A 46 -4.34 3.09 -15.58
N SER A 47 -5.57 3.42 -16.00
CA SER A 47 -6.70 3.56 -15.07
C SER A 47 -6.94 2.27 -14.29
N GLY A 48 -7.09 2.43 -12.97
CA GLY A 48 -7.50 1.40 -12.03
C GLY A 48 -8.98 1.48 -11.65
N CYS A 49 -9.36 0.79 -10.59
CA CYS A 49 -10.71 0.84 -10.03
C CYS A 49 -10.72 0.93 -8.51
N ARG A 50 -11.80 1.48 -7.94
CA ARG A 50 -11.95 1.64 -6.50
C ARG A 50 -12.74 0.47 -5.92
N LEU A 51 -12.15 -0.19 -4.93
CA LEU A 51 -12.78 -1.25 -4.16
C LEU A 51 -12.75 -0.87 -2.68
N THR A 52 -13.82 -1.18 -1.97
CA THR A 52 -13.85 -1.06 -0.51
C THR A 52 -13.80 -2.45 0.10
N LEU A 53 -12.75 -2.68 0.89
CA LEU A 53 -12.58 -3.86 1.74
C LEU A 53 -13.39 -3.62 3.01
N GLU A 54 -14.57 -4.24 3.09
CA GLU A 54 -15.50 -4.05 4.21
C GLU A 54 -15.16 -4.97 5.38
N THR A 55 -15.73 -4.71 6.55
CA THR A 55 -15.59 -5.59 7.73
C THR A 55 -16.74 -6.60 7.89
N GLY A 56 -17.81 -6.47 7.10
CA GLY A 56 -18.96 -7.38 7.15
C GLY A 56 -18.62 -8.75 6.55
N GLU A 57 -19.09 -9.83 7.17
CA GLU A 57 -18.81 -11.20 6.71
C GLU A 57 -19.43 -11.51 5.34
N ALA A 58 -18.72 -12.30 4.55
CA ALA A 58 -19.18 -12.85 3.28
C ALA A 58 -18.66 -14.29 3.11
N ILE A 59 -19.27 -15.04 2.20
CA ILE A 59 -18.71 -16.35 1.82
C ILE A 59 -17.31 -16.13 1.22
N GLY A 60 -16.28 -16.67 1.87
CA GLY A 60 -14.88 -16.49 1.45
C GLY A 60 -14.05 -15.56 2.35
N GLY A 61 -14.68 -14.80 3.25
CA GLY A 61 -14.01 -13.88 4.16
C GLY A 61 -14.91 -12.70 4.53
N TYR A 62 -14.52 -11.50 4.10
CA TYR A 62 -15.24 -10.26 4.33
C TYR A 62 -15.72 -9.65 3.01
N SER A 63 -16.80 -8.89 3.03
CA SER A 63 -17.44 -8.35 1.83
C SER A 63 -16.59 -7.30 1.12
N VAL A 64 -16.75 -7.22 -0.20
CA VAL A 64 -16.17 -6.16 -1.05
C VAL A 64 -17.31 -5.34 -1.66
N SER A 65 -17.11 -4.02 -1.77
CA SER A 65 -18.00 -3.13 -2.51
C SER A 65 -17.23 -2.27 -3.53
N GLY A 66 -17.93 -1.61 -4.45
CA GLY A 66 -17.32 -0.72 -5.47
C GLY A 66 -16.91 -1.38 -6.79
N GLN A 67 -17.13 -2.69 -6.95
CA GLN A 67 -16.72 -3.50 -8.10
C GLN A 67 -17.22 -3.02 -9.47
N ALA A 68 -18.33 -2.27 -9.51
CA ALA A 68 -18.83 -1.64 -10.74
C ALA A 68 -17.79 -0.69 -11.38
N SER A 69 -16.90 -0.09 -10.58
CA SER A 69 -15.82 0.77 -11.08
C SER A 69 -14.75 -0.03 -11.86
N CYS A 70 -14.69 -1.35 -11.69
CA CYS A 70 -13.71 -2.21 -12.35
C CYS A 70 -14.13 -2.68 -13.74
N ILE A 71 -15.42 -2.58 -14.11
CA ILE A 71 -15.98 -3.15 -15.36
C ILE A 71 -15.17 -2.77 -16.62
N LYS A 72 -14.67 -1.53 -16.69
CA LYS A 72 -13.86 -1.05 -17.81
C LYS A 72 -12.34 -1.21 -17.59
N PRO A 73 -11.75 -0.68 -16.51
CA PRO A 73 -10.30 -0.68 -16.34
C PRO A 73 -9.73 -2.06 -16.01
N LEU A 74 -10.43 -2.84 -15.17
CA LEU A 74 -9.97 -4.12 -14.64
C LEU A 74 -11.10 -5.15 -14.62
N PRO A 75 -11.59 -5.63 -15.78
CA PRO A 75 -12.79 -6.47 -15.85
C PRO A 75 -12.70 -7.77 -15.03
N ALA A 76 -11.50 -8.31 -14.84
CA ALA A 76 -11.25 -9.49 -14.02
C ALA A 76 -11.61 -9.29 -12.53
N LEU A 77 -11.65 -8.04 -12.05
CA LEU A 77 -12.02 -7.68 -10.68
C LEU A 77 -13.47 -7.21 -10.55
N ALA A 78 -14.23 -7.11 -11.65
CA ALA A 78 -15.62 -6.68 -11.62
C ALA A 78 -16.55 -7.65 -10.88
N GLU A 79 -16.14 -8.91 -10.74
CA GLU A 79 -16.84 -9.97 -10.00
C GLU A 79 -16.30 -10.17 -8.58
N ALA A 80 -15.44 -9.26 -8.08
CA ALA A 80 -14.96 -9.31 -6.71
C ALA A 80 -16.15 -9.26 -5.74
N TYR A 81 -16.22 -10.26 -4.87
CA TYR A 81 -17.33 -10.48 -3.95
C TYR A 81 -16.88 -10.42 -2.49
N SER A 82 -15.72 -11.00 -2.21
CA SER A 82 -15.13 -11.03 -0.88
C SER A 82 -13.62 -10.84 -0.91
N TRP A 83 -13.05 -10.47 0.23
CA TRP A 83 -11.63 -10.40 0.46
C TRP A 83 -11.26 -11.15 1.74
N ASN A 84 -10.00 -11.56 1.84
CA ASN A 84 -9.48 -12.21 3.05
C ASN A 84 -7.97 -12.00 3.17
N PHE A 85 -7.42 -12.28 4.34
CA PHE A 85 -5.98 -12.40 4.52
C PHE A 85 -5.49 -13.70 3.89
N ASP A 86 -4.28 -13.70 3.33
CA ASP A 86 -3.72 -14.90 2.72
C ASP A 86 -2.94 -15.83 3.65
N GLY A 87 -2.81 -15.44 4.93
CA GLY A 87 -2.04 -16.14 5.95
C GLY A 87 -0.58 -15.72 6.06
N ASN A 88 -0.07 -14.91 5.12
CA ASN A 88 1.29 -14.38 5.10
C ASN A 88 1.32 -12.84 5.25
N GLY A 89 0.20 -12.22 5.63
CA GLY A 89 0.06 -10.77 5.76
C GLY A 89 -0.44 -10.08 4.48
N GLY A 90 -0.60 -10.81 3.38
CA GLY A 90 -1.20 -10.30 2.14
C GLY A 90 -2.73 -10.35 2.15
N VAL A 91 -3.30 -9.78 1.09
CA VAL A 91 -4.74 -9.71 0.85
C VAL A 91 -5.10 -10.48 -0.42
N ILE A 92 -6.16 -11.28 -0.39
CA ILE A 92 -6.75 -11.90 -1.58
C ILE A 92 -8.12 -11.34 -1.87
N LEU A 93 -8.41 -11.11 -3.15
CA LEU A 93 -9.75 -10.83 -3.67
C LEU A 93 -10.34 -12.10 -4.28
N ILE A 94 -11.61 -12.36 -4.01
CA ILE A 94 -12.26 -13.64 -4.31
C ILE A 94 -13.65 -13.36 -4.91
N ASP A 95 -14.03 -14.12 -5.94
CA ASP A 95 -15.39 -14.09 -6.48
C ASP A 95 -16.40 -14.92 -5.66
N ALA A 96 -17.68 -14.85 -6.03
CA ALA A 96 -18.76 -15.59 -5.36
C ALA A 96 -18.63 -17.13 -5.46
N THR A 97 -17.79 -17.63 -6.37
CA THR A 97 -17.50 -19.07 -6.54
C THR A 97 -16.28 -19.53 -5.72
N ARG A 98 -15.68 -18.63 -4.93
CA ARG A 98 -14.45 -18.82 -4.16
C ARG A 98 -13.18 -18.92 -5.00
N LYS A 99 -13.20 -18.47 -6.26
CA LYS A 99 -11.99 -18.35 -7.07
C LYS A 99 -11.25 -17.10 -6.66
N VAL A 100 -9.95 -17.23 -6.40
CA VAL A 100 -9.05 -16.09 -6.17
C VAL A 100 -8.88 -15.32 -7.48
N LEU A 101 -9.23 -14.04 -7.46
CA LEU A 101 -9.12 -13.11 -8.59
C LEU A 101 -7.77 -12.39 -8.60
N ALA A 102 -7.27 -12.02 -7.41
CA ALA A 102 -5.98 -11.39 -7.21
C ALA A 102 -5.43 -11.70 -5.82
N ARG A 103 -4.10 -11.71 -5.71
CA ARG A 103 -3.36 -11.82 -4.46
C ARG A 103 -2.37 -10.68 -4.38
N PHE A 104 -2.52 -9.83 -3.38
CA PHE A 104 -1.63 -8.72 -3.08
C PHE A 104 -0.72 -9.13 -1.93
N VAL A 105 0.57 -9.12 -2.17
CA VAL A 105 1.61 -9.48 -1.21
C VAL A 105 2.13 -8.20 -0.56
N GLU A 106 2.37 -8.27 0.74
CA GLU A 106 2.97 -7.17 1.50
C GLU A 106 4.44 -6.99 1.12
N ASN A 107 4.87 -5.74 1.04
CA ASN A 107 6.25 -5.36 0.81
C ASN A 107 6.58 -4.22 1.76
N GLU A 108 7.62 -4.40 2.58
CA GLU A 108 7.94 -3.46 3.66
C GLU A 108 8.19 -2.06 3.11
N GLY A 109 7.35 -1.10 3.52
CA GLY A 109 7.44 0.30 3.10
C GLY A 109 6.85 0.62 1.72
N SER A 110 6.28 -0.36 1.02
CA SER A 110 5.70 -0.20 -0.32
C SER A 110 4.21 -0.61 -0.33
N PRO A 111 3.41 -0.12 -1.30
CA PRO A 111 2.05 -0.62 -1.50
C PRO A 111 2.04 -2.14 -1.79
N MET A 112 1.01 -2.84 -1.30
CA MET A 112 0.87 -4.27 -1.60
C MET A 112 0.71 -4.50 -3.10
N LYS A 113 1.39 -5.51 -3.63
CA LYS A 113 1.50 -5.76 -5.08
C LYS A 113 1.17 -7.19 -5.45
N THR A 114 0.58 -7.40 -6.62
CA THR A 114 0.40 -8.75 -7.19
C THR A 114 1.70 -9.28 -7.79
N GLU A 115 2.01 -10.56 -7.55
CA GLU A 115 3.17 -11.22 -8.16
C GLU A 115 2.85 -11.90 -9.49
N ASP A 116 1.58 -12.27 -9.71
CA ASP A 116 1.12 -12.95 -10.91
C ASP A 116 0.62 -11.95 -11.97
N GLY A 117 1.05 -12.13 -13.22
CA GLY A 117 0.56 -11.35 -14.36
C GLY A 117 1.12 -9.93 -14.42
N ALA A 118 0.31 -8.99 -14.96
CA ALA A 118 0.67 -7.58 -14.96
C ALA A 118 0.49 -7.00 -13.54
N PRO A 119 1.50 -6.33 -12.98
CA PRO A 119 1.48 -5.91 -11.58
C PRO A 119 0.37 -4.89 -11.30
N LEU A 120 -0.44 -5.20 -10.30
CA LEU A 120 -1.43 -4.30 -9.72
C LEU A 120 -1.00 -3.92 -8.30
N LEU A 121 -1.18 -2.66 -7.94
CA LEU A 121 -1.05 -2.18 -6.57
C LEU A 121 -2.42 -2.11 -5.91
N LEU A 122 -2.48 -2.47 -4.62
CA LEU A 122 -3.60 -2.16 -3.72
C LEU A 122 -3.16 -1.00 -2.82
N ILE A 123 -3.66 0.20 -3.10
CA ILE A 123 -3.15 1.42 -2.48
C ILE A 123 -4.28 2.36 -2.05
N ALA A 124 -4.12 3.02 -0.90
CA ALA A 124 -5.01 4.12 -0.52
C ALA A 124 -4.77 5.32 -1.44
N ALA A 125 -5.80 5.76 -2.17
CA ALA A 125 -5.69 6.83 -3.15
C ALA A 125 -6.42 8.09 -2.69
N PRO A 126 -5.91 9.29 -3.04
CA PRO A 126 -6.68 10.53 -2.91
C PRO A 126 -8.03 10.42 -3.62
N ASP A 127 -9.02 11.16 -3.13
CA ASP A 127 -10.35 11.19 -3.74
C ASP A 127 -10.28 11.74 -5.17
N GLY A 128 -11.01 11.11 -6.08
CA GLY A 128 -11.05 11.52 -7.49
C GLY A 128 -9.85 11.08 -8.34
N VAL A 129 -8.85 10.43 -7.75
CA VAL A 129 -7.73 9.83 -8.49
C VAL A 129 -8.07 8.40 -8.88
N ASP A 130 -7.86 8.07 -10.16
CA ASP A 130 -8.20 6.79 -10.78
C ASP A 130 -6.99 6.06 -11.39
N HIS A 131 -5.80 6.64 -11.37
CA HIS A 131 -4.56 6.03 -11.88
C HIS A 131 -3.35 6.48 -11.05
N LEU A 132 -2.26 5.72 -11.16
CA LEU A 132 -1.00 6.09 -10.53
C LEU A 132 -0.32 7.20 -11.35
N PRO A 133 0.30 8.20 -10.70
CA PRO A 133 1.19 9.11 -11.38
C PRO A 133 2.36 8.36 -12.03
N SER A 134 2.77 8.81 -13.22
CA SER A 134 3.96 8.31 -13.91
C SER A 134 5.10 9.33 -13.88
N VAL A 135 6.33 8.86 -14.09
CA VAL A 135 7.49 9.75 -14.20
C VAL A 135 7.28 10.83 -15.27
N ALA A 136 6.70 10.44 -16.41
CA ALA A 136 6.40 11.37 -17.49
C ALA A 136 5.35 12.42 -17.07
N SER A 137 4.35 12.05 -16.27
CA SER A 137 3.32 12.98 -15.79
C SER A 137 3.86 14.00 -14.78
N LEU A 138 4.81 13.59 -13.93
CA LEU A 138 5.40 14.46 -12.91
C LEU A 138 6.58 15.30 -13.40
N ALA A 139 7.24 14.90 -14.49
CA ALA A 139 8.32 15.67 -15.07
C ALA A 139 7.89 17.12 -15.37
N GLY A 140 8.77 18.06 -15.06
CA GLY A 140 8.50 19.49 -15.23
C GLY A 140 8.98 20.35 -14.07
N ILE A 141 8.46 21.58 -14.02
CA ILE A 141 8.88 22.60 -13.06
C ILE A 141 7.88 22.68 -11.92
N TRP A 142 8.41 22.66 -10.70
CA TRP A 142 7.69 22.68 -9.45
C TRP A 142 8.22 23.80 -8.56
N THR A 143 7.40 24.15 -7.57
CA THR A 143 7.74 25.09 -6.52
C THR A 143 7.65 24.40 -5.18
N MET A 144 8.78 24.29 -4.49
CA MET A 144 8.80 23.92 -3.08
C MET A 144 8.52 25.17 -2.25
N GLN A 145 7.50 25.11 -1.41
CA GLN A 145 7.02 26.24 -0.62
C GLN A 145 6.52 25.80 0.76
N ARG A 146 6.31 26.76 1.65
CA ARG A 146 5.44 26.53 2.82
C ARG A 146 3.99 26.40 2.34
N PRO A 147 3.16 25.59 3.01
CA PRO A 147 1.74 25.50 2.68
C PRO A 147 1.11 26.90 2.62
N ASN A 148 0.57 27.27 1.46
CA ASN A 148 -0.04 28.58 1.19
C ASN A 148 0.84 29.79 1.55
N GLY A 149 2.17 29.67 1.44
CA GLY A 149 3.09 30.67 1.96
C GLY A 149 4.35 30.88 1.12
N GLU A 150 5.44 31.14 1.82
CA GLU A 150 6.73 31.49 1.24
C GLU A 150 7.24 30.44 0.26
N ARG A 151 7.63 30.90 -0.93
CA ARG A 151 8.41 30.13 -1.91
C ARG A 151 9.81 29.88 -1.38
N LEU A 152 10.22 28.63 -1.31
CA LEU A 152 11.54 28.24 -0.80
C LEU A 152 12.52 27.86 -1.92
N CYS A 153 12.05 27.20 -2.98
CA CYS A 153 12.94 26.70 -4.03
C CYS A 153 12.16 26.35 -5.30
N GLY A 154 12.75 26.57 -6.48
CA GLY A 154 12.29 25.95 -7.72
C GLY A 154 12.92 24.56 -7.86
N VAL A 155 12.11 23.58 -8.24
CA VAL A 155 12.55 22.19 -8.44
C VAL A 155 12.17 21.77 -9.85
N THR A 156 13.11 21.21 -10.62
CA THR A 156 12.83 20.61 -11.92
C THR A 156 12.98 19.11 -11.81
N LEU A 157 11.90 18.37 -12.03
CA LEU A 157 11.90 16.91 -12.07
C LEU A 157 12.12 16.48 -13.52
N ASN A 158 13.19 15.74 -13.80
CA ASN A 158 13.49 15.26 -15.16
C ASN A 158 12.75 13.95 -15.44
N GLY A 159 12.34 13.71 -16.69
CA GLY A 159 11.48 12.56 -17.05
C GLY A 159 12.20 11.28 -17.48
N ARG A 160 13.52 11.17 -17.31
CA ARG A 160 14.28 9.98 -17.70
C ARG A 160 14.70 9.19 -16.46
N VAL A 161 14.25 7.94 -16.37
CA VAL A 161 14.64 7.02 -15.30
C VAL A 161 15.92 6.22 -15.63
N ASP A 162 16.64 5.83 -14.59
CA ASP A 162 17.69 4.81 -14.63
C ASP A 162 17.11 3.40 -14.43
N ALA A 163 17.99 2.40 -14.25
CA ALA A 163 17.60 1.00 -14.10
C ALA A 163 16.87 0.73 -12.78
N GLU A 164 17.10 1.58 -11.78
CA GLU A 164 16.52 1.54 -10.44
C GLU A 164 15.21 2.35 -10.35
N GLY A 165 14.75 2.94 -11.46
CA GLY A 165 13.53 3.74 -11.48
C GLY A 165 13.69 5.14 -10.88
N ASN A 166 14.92 5.60 -10.67
CA ASN A 166 15.21 6.95 -10.20
C ASN A 166 15.41 7.90 -11.39
N ALA A 167 15.06 9.17 -11.23
CA ALA A 167 15.27 10.19 -12.24
C ALA A 167 16.01 11.41 -11.66
N PRO A 168 16.82 12.13 -12.46
CA PRO A 168 17.50 13.33 -11.97
C PRO A 168 16.52 14.45 -11.62
N LEU A 169 16.87 15.30 -10.65
CA LEU A 169 16.23 16.60 -10.43
C LEU A 169 17.27 17.73 -10.37
N SER A 170 16.83 18.97 -10.53
CA SER A 170 17.65 20.14 -10.29
C SER A 170 16.93 21.19 -9.45
N LEU A 171 17.68 21.87 -8.59
CA LEU A 171 17.20 23.00 -7.79
C LEU A 171 17.56 24.32 -8.47
N SER A 172 16.72 25.33 -8.34
CA SER A 172 17.03 26.68 -8.82
C SER A 172 18.14 27.35 -8.00
N GLY A 173 18.88 28.27 -8.61
CA GLY A 173 20.02 28.92 -7.93
C GLY A 173 19.63 29.86 -6.78
N ASP A 174 18.35 30.22 -6.67
CA ASP A 174 17.76 31.12 -5.67
C ASP A 174 17.13 30.37 -4.48
N CYS A 175 17.37 29.06 -4.33
CA CYS A 175 16.78 28.29 -3.24
C CYS A 175 17.23 28.78 -1.86
N ALA A 176 16.30 28.80 -0.91
CA ALA A 176 16.56 29.10 0.48
C ALA A 176 17.67 28.18 1.02
N ALA A 177 18.56 28.73 1.86
CA ALA A 177 19.79 28.06 2.28
C ALA A 177 19.56 26.66 2.90
N ASN A 178 18.48 26.49 3.65
CA ASN A 178 18.09 25.23 4.27
C ASN A 178 17.60 24.17 3.29
N VAL A 179 17.12 24.56 2.10
CA VAL A 179 16.77 23.63 1.02
C VAL A 179 18.00 23.33 0.18
N ALA A 180 18.79 24.37 -0.16
CA ALA A 180 20.03 24.22 -0.91
C ALA A 180 21.04 23.28 -0.21
N SER A 181 21.10 23.32 1.12
CA SER A 181 21.99 22.46 1.91
C SER A 181 21.65 20.97 1.84
N LEU A 182 20.42 20.61 1.45
CA LEU A 182 20.00 19.21 1.27
C LEU A 182 20.63 18.57 0.03
N LYS A 183 21.12 19.37 -0.93
CA LYS A 183 21.75 18.90 -2.17
C LYS A 183 20.94 17.82 -2.92
N LEU A 184 19.61 17.99 -2.95
CA LEU A 184 18.72 17.10 -3.66
C LEU A 184 19.09 17.06 -5.15
N ALA A 185 19.18 15.85 -5.71
CA ALA A 185 19.68 15.61 -7.06
C ALA A 185 18.94 14.48 -7.79
N VAL A 186 18.20 13.65 -7.06
CA VAL A 186 17.49 12.48 -7.59
C VAL A 186 16.06 12.49 -7.05
N TRP A 187 15.11 12.00 -7.83
CA TRP A 187 13.75 11.73 -7.36
C TRP A 187 13.28 10.35 -7.78
N HIS A 188 12.35 9.81 -6.99
CA HIS A 188 11.70 8.54 -7.22
C HIS A 188 10.21 8.66 -6.93
N ILE A 189 9.40 7.85 -7.60
CA ILE A 189 7.97 7.78 -7.37
C ILE A 189 7.55 6.33 -7.17
N GLU A 190 6.76 6.10 -6.14
CA GLU A 190 6.17 4.80 -5.85
C GLU A 190 4.73 4.98 -5.37
N GLY A 191 3.78 4.37 -6.06
CA GLY A 191 2.37 4.60 -5.80
C GLY A 191 2.00 6.08 -5.90
N PHE A 192 1.62 6.69 -4.77
CA PHE A 192 1.34 8.13 -4.65
C PHE A 192 2.41 8.91 -3.86
N GLY A 193 3.49 8.22 -3.47
CA GLY A 193 4.64 8.82 -2.79
C GLY A 193 5.66 9.36 -3.80
N LEU A 194 6.19 10.54 -3.51
CA LEU A 194 7.31 11.16 -4.23
C LEU A 194 8.45 11.39 -3.25
N THR A 195 9.63 10.84 -3.53
CA THR A 195 10.81 11.04 -2.70
C THR A 195 11.84 11.85 -3.47
N LEU A 196 12.30 12.96 -2.90
CA LEU A 196 13.44 13.73 -3.40
C LEU A 196 14.66 13.37 -2.55
N MET A 197 15.76 13.00 -3.19
CA MET A 197 16.95 12.46 -2.54
C MET A 197 18.21 13.20 -2.97
N SER A 198 19.17 13.27 -2.06
CA SER A 198 20.55 13.61 -2.36
C SER A 198 21.38 12.35 -2.57
N LEU A 199 22.53 12.50 -3.22
CA LEU A 199 23.50 11.40 -3.36
C LEU A 199 24.28 11.14 -2.06
N ASP A 200 24.17 12.03 -1.07
CA ASP A 200 24.85 11.94 0.24
C ASP A 200 23.93 11.53 1.40
N GLY A 201 22.68 11.13 1.09
CA GLY A 201 21.77 10.45 2.04
C GLY A 201 20.67 11.29 2.67
N SER A 202 20.50 12.56 2.29
CA SER A 202 19.33 13.36 2.67
C SER A 202 18.12 13.00 1.79
N SER A 203 16.93 12.94 2.36
CA SER A 203 15.68 12.72 1.63
C SER A 203 14.57 13.64 2.11
N LEU A 204 13.56 13.81 1.25
CA LEU A 204 12.26 14.36 1.58
C LEU A 204 11.17 13.52 0.90
N GLY A 205 10.38 12.80 1.69
CA GLY A 205 9.14 12.15 1.24
C GLY A 205 7.96 13.13 1.15
N PHE A 206 7.13 12.93 0.13
CA PHE A 206 5.89 13.66 -0.10
C PHE A 206 4.74 12.74 -0.52
N ASP A 207 3.53 13.06 -0.09
CA ASP A 207 2.29 12.37 -0.46
C ASP A 207 1.50 13.20 -1.48
N MET A 208 0.98 12.56 -2.52
CA MET A 208 0.17 13.22 -3.53
C MET A 208 -1.20 13.64 -2.99
N ARG A 209 -1.63 14.84 -3.36
CA ARG A 209 -2.98 15.37 -3.15
C ARG A 209 -3.88 15.05 -4.35
N ALA A 210 -5.19 15.18 -4.15
CA ALA A 210 -6.19 14.99 -5.21
C ALA A 210 -6.01 15.95 -6.40
N ASP A 211 -5.39 17.11 -6.21
CA ASP A 211 -5.10 18.08 -7.27
C ASP A 211 -3.77 17.81 -8.02
N GLY A 212 -3.09 16.70 -7.70
CA GLY A 212 -1.82 16.31 -8.30
C GLY A 212 -0.58 17.05 -7.77
N ASN A 213 -0.76 17.96 -6.81
CA ASN A 213 0.35 18.52 -6.05
C ASN A 213 0.74 17.60 -4.88
N PHE A 214 1.81 17.92 -4.18
CA PHE A 214 2.29 17.08 -3.08
C PHE A 214 2.47 17.89 -1.79
N ASP A 215 2.24 17.24 -0.66
CA ASP A 215 2.60 17.74 0.67
C ASP A 215 3.62 16.81 1.30
N LYS A 216 4.52 17.36 2.13
CA LYS A 216 5.52 16.56 2.84
C LYS A 216 4.82 15.47 3.66
N SER A 217 5.27 14.22 3.51
CA SER A 217 4.70 13.08 4.23
C SER A 217 4.79 13.31 5.75
N LYS A 218 3.80 12.81 6.49
CA LYS A 218 3.71 13.09 7.94
C LYS A 218 4.83 12.41 8.73
N GLU A 219 5.28 11.26 8.23
CA GLU A 219 6.30 10.37 8.77
C GLU A 219 7.68 11.03 8.79
N GLU A 220 7.93 11.93 7.84
CA GLU A 220 9.17 12.69 7.73
C GLU A 220 9.35 13.76 8.83
N GLY A 221 8.27 14.16 9.49
CA GLY A 221 8.27 15.21 10.51
C GLY A 221 8.83 16.57 10.03
N GLY A 222 9.20 17.42 10.99
CA GLY A 222 9.73 18.76 10.72
C GLY A 222 8.68 19.77 10.28
N LYS A 223 9.13 20.89 9.67
CA LYS A 223 8.22 21.95 9.22
C LYS A 223 7.52 21.53 7.91
N PRO A 224 6.19 21.73 7.78
CA PRO A 224 5.45 21.39 6.56
C PRO A 224 6.03 22.02 5.30
N LEU A 225 5.97 21.28 4.20
CA LEU A 225 6.33 21.72 2.85
C LEU A 225 5.23 21.27 1.88
N SER A 226 5.03 22.05 0.82
CA SER A 226 4.23 21.66 -0.33
C SER A 226 5.09 21.77 -1.59
N LEU A 227 4.90 20.83 -2.51
CA LEU A 227 5.43 20.87 -3.86
C LEU A 227 4.27 21.15 -4.82
N VAL A 228 4.27 22.34 -5.41
CA VAL A 228 3.17 22.82 -6.26
C VAL A 228 3.65 22.97 -7.69
N ARG A 229 2.88 22.44 -8.64
CA ARG A 229 3.23 22.50 -10.07
C ARG A 229 3.16 23.95 -10.55
N ARG A 230 4.14 24.37 -11.36
CA ARG A 230 4.16 25.71 -11.98
C ARG A 230 3.39 25.72 -13.30
#